data_AF-A0A134CP39-F1
#
_entry.id   AF-A0A134CP39-F1
#
_cell.length_a   1.000
_cell.length_b   1.000
_cell.length_c   1.000
_cell.angle_alpha   90.00
_cell.angle_beta   90.00
_cell.angle_gamma   90.00
#
_symmetry.space_group_name_H-M   'P 1'
#
loop_
_entity.id
_entity.type
_entity.pdbx_description
1 polymer ?
#
loop_
_entity_poly.entity_id
_entity_poly.type
_entity_poly.pdbx_seq_one_letter_code
_entity_poly.pdbx_strand_id
1 'polypeptide(L)'
;MKMKGEIMTRNKNRIATKLFYRPGDEKLVHACYEAYILGQYPKEGSIIKYGNHLYITSEEIYIPGVTMNGKDQTYQTTVDEKPSKLSIRMFWSGRHLAVGVAASLTNKGVSLFPEEECPPLDDFIEWIWEDGLPEKVLTIDEVVKRYGVTKQQIAEDYDKHVFGAYARDSYRTRLFTVAAVDRQYGEGKIKEYPINPLLITFISNEAGELWNINHGIIRLAAAGGGHRVARMEDGEKRDVGRRWIVTRNAMERIFGPPVPEKMERFNKPILKYMNKDL
;
A
#
# COMPACT_ATOMS: atom_id res chain seq x y z
N MET A 1 16.28 -2.19 -41.29
CA MET A 1 16.16 -3.40 -40.45
C MET A 1 15.43 -3.01 -39.17
N LYS A 2 14.17 -3.43 -38.98
CA LYS A 2 13.33 -3.04 -37.83
C LYS A 2 13.72 -3.89 -36.60
N MET A 3 14.16 -3.26 -35.51
CA MET A 3 14.32 -3.92 -34.21
C MET A 3 12.93 -4.31 -33.68
N LYS A 4 12.67 -5.61 -33.58
CA LYS A 4 11.50 -6.17 -32.90
C LYS A 4 11.69 -5.98 -31.40
N GLY A 5 10.72 -5.33 -30.77
CA GLY A 5 10.64 -5.21 -29.31
C GLY A 5 10.47 -6.59 -28.68
N GLU A 6 11.39 -6.92 -27.77
CA GLU A 6 11.22 -8.02 -26.85
C GLU A 6 10.09 -7.66 -25.88
N ILE A 7 8.94 -8.27 -26.11
CA ILE A 7 7.80 -8.25 -25.20
C ILE A 7 8.21 -9.09 -23.99
N MET A 8 8.47 -8.44 -22.87
CA MET A 8 8.65 -9.07 -21.56
C MET A 8 7.45 -9.98 -21.22
N THR A 9 7.58 -11.27 -21.50
CA THR A 9 6.77 -12.31 -20.85
C THR A 9 7.25 -12.46 -19.41
N ARG A 10 6.82 -11.54 -18.51
CA ARG A 10 7.11 -11.66 -17.08
C ARG A 10 6.27 -12.79 -16.48
N ASN A 11 6.99 -13.83 -16.06
CA ASN A 11 6.69 -14.88 -15.08
C ASN A 11 5.24 -15.02 -14.57
N LYS A 12 4.61 -16.14 -14.93
CA LYS A 12 3.36 -16.67 -14.33
C LYS A 12 3.49 -17.17 -12.88
N ASN A 13 4.68 -17.11 -12.28
CA ASN A 13 4.97 -17.66 -10.94
C ASN A 13 5.35 -16.60 -9.89
N ARG A 14 4.91 -15.35 -10.04
CA ARG A 14 5.04 -14.40 -8.92
C ARG A 14 3.98 -14.75 -7.88
N ILE A 15 4.40 -15.42 -6.81
CA ILE A 15 3.59 -15.57 -5.59
C ILE A 15 3.33 -14.15 -5.09
N ALA A 16 2.07 -13.72 -5.11
CA ALA A 16 1.70 -12.41 -4.59
C ALA A 16 2.05 -12.33 -3.10
N THR A 17 2.52 -11.17 -2.66
CA THR A 17 2.67 -10.90 -1.23
C THR A 17 1.29 -10.99 -0.59
N LYS A 18 1.07 -12.04 0.19
CA LYS A 18 -0.12 -12.15 1.04
C LYS A 18 0.12 -11.46 2.38
N LEU A 19 -0.97 -10.94 2.92
CA LEU A 19 -1.03 -10.36 4.25
C LEU A 19 -1.72 -11.37 5.16
N PHE A 20 -1.18 -11.53 6.35
CA PHE A 20 -1.77 -12.32 7.41
C PHE A 20 -1.83 -11.47 8.66
N TYR A 21 -2.79 -11.74 9.53
CA TYR A 21 -2.87 -11.09 10.82
C TYR A 21 -3.24 -12.08 11.91
N ARG A 22 -2.75 -11.82 13.13
CA ARG A 22 -3.19 -12.54 14.32
C ARG A 22 -4.50 -11.91 14.80
N PRO A 23 -5.59 -12.68 14.95
CA PRO A 23 -6.83 -12.18 15.52
C PRO A 23 -6.62 -11.57 16.91
N GLY A 24 -7.28 -10.46 17.20
CA GLY A 24 -7.06 -9.71 18.43
C GLY A 24 -7.51 -8.26 18.28
N ASP A 25 -6.60 -7.32 18.54
CA ASP A 25 -6.87 -5.89 18.31
C ASP A 25 -6.75 -5.53 16.82
N GLU A 26 -7.87 -5.65 16.10
CA GLU A 26 -7.94 -5.34 14.67
C GLU A 26 -7.58 -3.88 14.36
N LYS A 27 -7.91 -2.93 15.25
CA LYS A 27 -7.56 -1.52 15.03
C LYS A 27 -6.05 -1.34 15.04
N LEU A 28 -5.37 -2.00 15.96
CA LEU A 28 -3.92 -1.96 16.04
C LEU A 28 -3.27 -2.65 14.83
N VAL A 29 -3.82 -3.79 14.39
CA VAL A 29 -3.37 -4.48 13.16
C VAL A 29 -3.48 -3.57 11.94
N HIS A 30 -4.59 -2.83 11.81
CA HIS A 30 -4.78 -1.88 10.72
C HIS A 30 -3.79 -0.72 10.79
N ALA A 31 -3.61 -0.13 11.97
CA ALA A 31 -2.66 0.95 12.20
C ALA A 31 -1.21 0.52 11.90
N CYS A 32 -0.83 -0.72 12.24
CA CYS A 32 0.46 -1.30 11.87
C CYS A 32 0.63 -1.32 10.36
N TYR A 33 -0.36 -1.85 9.64
CA TYR A 33 -0.27 -1.97 8.19
C TYR A 33 -0.22 -0.59 7.49
N GLU A 34 -0.99 0.39 7.97
CA GLU A 34 -0.91 1.75 7.47
C GLU A 34 0.48 2.35 7.67
N ALA A 35 1.04 2.22 8.88
CA ALA A 35 2.40 2.68 9.18
C ALA A 35 3.41 2.05 8.20
N TYR A 36 3.31 0.75 7.94
CA TYR A 36 4.17 0.06 6.98
C TYR A 36 4.06 0.60 5.56
N ILE A 37 2.83 0.77 5.05
CA ILE A 37 2.60 1.33 3.70
C ILE A 37 3.22 2.71 3.59
N LEU A 38 3.13 3.49 4.66
CA LEU A 38 3.64 4.85 4.73
C LEU A 38 5.15 4.93 4.98
N GLY A 39 5.83 3.80 5.17
CA GLY A 39 7.26 3.76 5.50
C GLY A 39 7.58 4.30 6.90
N GLN A 40 6.63 4.20 7.83
CA GLN A 40 6.77 4.57 9.23
C GLN A 40 6.97 3.33 10.10
N TYR A 41 7.52 3.56 11.29
CA TYR A 41 7.47 2.57 12.37
C TYR A 41 6.05 2.53 12.95
N PRO A 42 5.48 1.33 13.20
CA PRO A 42 4.25 1.25 13.96
C PRO A 42 4.48 1.79 15.38
N LYS A 43 3.46 2.43 15.99
CA LYS A 43 3.56 2.94 17.37
C LYS A 43 3.57 1.80 18.39
N GLU A 44 2.77 0.77 18.10
CA GLU A 44 2.56 -0.45 18.89
C GLU A 44 2.39 -1.62 17.92
N GLY A 45 2.51 -2.85 18.40
CA GLY A 45 2.43 -4.05 17.56
C GLY A 45 3.64 -4.24 16.65
N SER A 46 3.54 -5.24 15.77
CA SER A 46 4.65 -5.70 14.94
C SER A 46 4.21 -6.15 13.57
N ILE A 47 5.10 -5.97 12.60
CA ILE A 47 5.02 -6.60 11.29
C ILE A 47 6.20 -7.52 11.10
N ILE A 48 5.92 -8.77 10.79
CA ILE A 48 6.92 -9.78 10.49
C ILE A 48 6.91 -10.00 8.98
N LYS A 49 8.09 -9.95 8.36
CA LYS A 49 8.29 -10.37 6.98
C LYS A 49 8.99 -11.71 6.97
N TYR A 50 8.26 -12.73 6.56
CA TYR A 50 8.74 -14.10 6.45
C TYR A 50 8.43 -14.65 5.05
N GLY A 51 9.47 -15.10 4.36
CA GLY A 51 9.39 -15.46 2.96
C GLY A 51 8.85 -14.32 2.09
N ASN A 52 7.69 -14.54 1.48
CA ASN A 52 7.02 -13.57 0.61
C ASN A 52 5.89 -12.77 1.28
N HIS A 53 5.63 -13.03 2.55
CA HIS A 53 4.40 -12.63 3.21
C HIS A 53 4.69 -11.64 4.33
N LEU A 54 3.65 -10.89 4.69
CA LEU A 54 3.65 -10.03 5.87
C LEU A 54 2.66 -10.59 6.88
N TYR A 55 3.08 -10.65 8.14
CA TYR A 55 2.28 -11.12 9.26
C TYR A 55 2.21 -9.99 10.28
N ILE A 56 1.00 -9.61 10.67
CA ILE A 56 0.75 -8.42 11.47
C ILE A 56 0.11 -8.83 12.80
N THR A 57 0.64 -8.35 13.90
CA THR A 57 0.14 -8.68 15.24
C THR A 57 0.16 -7.44 16.13
N SER A 58 -0.76 -7.41 17.10
CA SER A 58 -0.76 -6.43 18.19
C SER A 58 0.39 -6.66 19.19
N GLU A 59 1.00 -7.85 19.19
CA GLU A 59 2.13 -8.14 20.06
C GLU A 59 3.41 -7.48 19.58
N GLU A 60 4.29 -7.12 20.52
CA GLU A 60 5.62 -6.60 20.19
C GLU A 60 6.62 -7.76 20.04
N ILE A 61 7.13 -7.96 18.82
CA ILE A 61 8.07 -9.01 18.46
C ILE A 61 9.34 -8.33 17.97
N TYR A 62 10.26 -8.13 18.91
CA TYR A 62 11.54 -7.50 18.66
C TYR A 62 12.67 -8.43 19.09
N ILE A 63 13.52 -8.79 18.14
CA ILE A 63 14.69 -9.65 18.39
C ILE A 63 15.92 -8.76 18.50
N PRO A 64 16.51 -8.60 19.70
CA PRO A 64 17.71 -7.80 19.87
C PRO A 64 18.91 -8.50 19.24
N GLY A 65 19.83 -7.71 18.68
CA GLY A 65 21.03 -8.23 18.02
C GLY A 65 22.16 -7.19 18.01
N VAL A 66 23.05 -7.30 17.03
CA VAL A 66 24.07 -6.29 16.77
C VAL A 66 23.42 -5.13 16.02
N THR A 67 23.71 -3.90 16.46
CA THR A 67 23.24 -2.69 15.77
C THR A 67 24.07 -2.44 14.52
N MET A 68 23.40 -2.29 13.39
CA MET A 68 24.01 -1.98 12.09
C MET A 68 23.41 -0.73 11.46
N ASN A 69 24.23 -0.04 10.65
CA ASN A 69 23.80 1.12 9.89
C ASN A 69 23.18 0.68 8.55
N GLY A 70 21.90 1.02 8.35
CA GLY A 70 21.24 1.04 7.06
C GLY A 70 21.49 2.34 6.31
N LYS A 71 20.83 2.51 5.15
CA LYS A 71 20.99 3.73 4.33
C LYS A 71 20.49 4.98 5.07
N ASP A 72 19.33 4.88 5.71
CA ASP A 72 18.62 6.00 6.31
C ASP A 72 18.24 5.76 7.79
N GLN A 73 18.57 4.59 8.35
CA GLN A 73 18.21 4.18 9.71
C GLN A 73 19.13 3.06 10.22
N THR A 74 19.21 2.90 11.55
CA THR A 74 19.82 1.72 12.18
C THR A 74 18.85 0.55 12.21
N TYR A 75 19.37 -0.67 12.32
CA TYR A 75 18.60 -1.89 12.50
C TYR A 75 19.38 -2.86 13.40
N GLN A 76 18.66 -3.77 14.07
CA GLN A 76 19.28 -4.88 14.80
C GLN A 76 19.40 -6.10 13.90
N THR A 77 20.45 -6.88 14.08
CA THR A 77 20.58 -8.14 13.36
C THR A 77 21.30 -9.22 14.17
N THR A 78 20.82 -10.45 14.06
CA THR A 78 21.53 -11.67 14.49
C THR A 78 22.09 -12.44 13.28
N VAL A 79 21.81 -12.00 12.05
CA VAL A 79 22.38 -12.60 10.83
C VAL A 79 23.67 -11.91 10.39
N ASP A 80 24.49 -12.61 9.62
CA ASP A 80 25.76 -12.09 9.10
C ASP A 80 25.59 -10.75 8.34
N GLU A 81 26.66 -9.96 8.29
CA GLU A 81 26.66 -8.61 7.72
C GLU A 81 26.16 -8.55 6.26
N LYS A 82 26.59 -9.50 5.41
CA LYS A 82 26.23 -9.52 3.99
C LYS A 82 24.74 -9.77 3.76
N PRO A 83 24.12 -10.84 4.30
CA PRO A 83 22.67 -11.03 4.19
C PRO A 83 21.90 -9.91 4.89
N SER A 84 22.38 -9.40 6.03
CA SER A 84 21.78 -8.25 6.73
C SER A 84 21.61 -7.01 5.84
N LYS A 85 22.70 -6.54 5.22
CA LYS A 85 22.69 -5.35 4.36
C LYS A 85 21.80 -5.51 3.12
N LEU A 86 21.69 -6.72 2.59
CA LEU A 86 20.78 -7.00 1.49
C LEU A 86 19.32 -6.98 1.97
N SER A 87 19.02 -7.69 3.06
CA SER A 87 17.68 -7.84 3.61
C SER A 87 17.07 -6.52 4.05
N ILE A 88 17.80 -5.62 4.71
CA ILE A 88 17.25 -4.32 5.11
C ILE A 88 16.79 -3.48 3.91
N ARG A 89 17.52 -3.55 2.78
CA ARG A 89 17.13 -2.87 1.53
C ARG A 89 15.91 -3.54 0.89
N MET A 90 15.84 -4.86 0.93
CA MET A 90 14.73 -5.61 0.36
C MET A 90 13.44 -5.44 1.17
N PHE A 91 13.55 -5.39 2.50
CA PHE A 91 12.44 -5.17 3.42
C PHE A 91 11.63 -3.92 3.06
N TRP A 92 12.31 -2.76 2.98
CA TRP A 92 11.67 -1.48 2.65
C TRP A 92 11.22 -1.35 1.21
N SER A 93 11.74 -2.19 0.30
CA SER A 93 11.25 -2.25 -1.08
C SER A 93 10.11 -3.26 -1.28
N GLY A 94 9.62 -3.87 -0.21
CA GLY A 94 8.58 -4.90 -0.26
C GLY A 94 9.02 -6.20 -0.95
N ARG A 95 10.32 -6.35 -1.26
CA ARG A 95 10.89 -7.50 -1.98
C ARG A 95 11.28 -8.62 -1.02
N HIS A 96 11.49 -9.81 -1.57
CA HIS A 96 12.04 -10.94 -0.81
C HIS A 96 13.34 -10.58 -0.10
N LEU A 97 13.44 -11.01 1.16
CA LEU A 97 14.67 -10.92 1.93
C LEU A 97 15.73 -11.89 1.39
N ALA A 98 16.96 -11.79 1.89
CA ALA A 98 17.96 -12.82 1.64
C ALA A 98 17.48 -14.18 2.14
N VAL A 99 17.90 -15.27 1.48
CA VAL A 99 17.52 -16.64 1.85
C VAL A 99 17.89 -16.91 3.31
N GLY A 100 16.95 -17.49 4.08
CA GLY A 100 17.17 -17.81 5.49
C GLY A 100 17.06 -16.61 6.42
N VAL A 101 16.54 -15.47 5.95
CA VAL A 101 16.37 -14.26 6.75
C VAL A 101 14.91 -13.88 6.85
N ALA A 102 14.45 -13.72 8.09
CA ALA A 102 13.20 -13.08 8.44
C ALA A 102 13.46 -11.67 9.01
N ALA A 103 12.41 -10.86 9.07
CA ALA A 103 12.50 -9.54 9.66
C ALA A 103 11.27 -9.23 10.52
N SER A 104 11.44 -8.45 11.58
CA SER A 104 10.33 -7.79 12.27
C SER A 104 10.52 -6.28 12.28
N LEU A 105 9.41 -5.55 12.27
CA LEU A 105 9.34 -4.10 12.38
C LEU A 105 8.43 -3.75 13.54
N THR A 106 8.97 -3.04 14.53
CA THR A 106 8.24 -2.50 15.69
C THR A 106 8.55 -1.01 15.87
N ASN A 107 8.02 -0.39 16.92
CA ASN A 107 8.39 0.97 17.32
C ASN A 107 9.89 1.13 17.69
N LYS A 108 10.59 0.03 18.02
CA LYS A 108 12.02 0.00 18.34
C LYS A 108 12.92 -0.03 17.12
N GLY A 109 12.37 -0.37 15.95
CA GLY A 109 13.13 -0.47 14.71
C GLY A 109 12.89 -1.77 13.95
N VAL A 110 13.80 -2.04 13.01
CA VAL A 110 13.84 -3.32 12.27
C VAL A 110 14.80 -4.28 12.96
N SER A 111 14.35 -5.51 13.18
CA SER A 111 15.21 -6.65 13.55
C SER A 111 15.30 -7.62 12.37
N LEU A 112 16.51 -8.07 12.04
CA LEU A 112 16.77 -9.14 11.09
C LEU A 112 17.29 -10.38 11.82
N PHE A 113 16.74 -11.54 11.52
CA PHE A 113 17.05 -12.78 12.23
C PHE A 113 16.93 -14.00 11.31
N PRO A 114 17.58 -15.13 11.64
CA PRO A 114 17.41 -16.38 10.91
C PRO A 114 15.95 -16.82 10.84
N GLU A 115 15.53 -17.42 9.73
CA GLU A 115 14.15 -17.91 9.56
C GLU A 115 13.74 -18.92 10.65
N GLU A 116 14.70 -19.64 11.22
CA GLU A 116 14.51 -20.60 12.31
C GLU A 116 14.13 -19.93 13.64
N GLU A 117 14.43 -18.64 13.80
CA GLU A 117 14.07 -17.82 14.96
C GLU A 117 12.73 -17.09 14.76
N CYS A 118 12.05 -17.30 13.64
CA CYS A 118 10.75 -16.69 13.38
C CYS A 118 9.71 -17.19 14.40
N PRO A 119 8.92 -16.28 15.01
CA PRO A 119 7.87 -16.70 15.93
C PRO A 119 6.87 -17.62 15.24
N PRO A 120 6.17 -18.50 15.98
CA PRO A 120 5.12 -19.34 15.41
C PRO A 120 4.07 -18.50 14.67
N LEU A 121 3.76 -18.91 13.44
CA LEU A 121 2.82 -18.22 12.55
C LEU A 121 1.49 -18.97 12.39
N ASP A 122 1.30 -20.07 13.11
CA ASP A 122 0.16 -21.00 12.95
C ASP A 122 -1.19 -20.37 13.32
N ASP A 123 -1.19 -19.33 14.16
CA ASP A 123 -2.39 -18.62 14.62
C ASP A 123 -2.74 -17.39 13.79
N PHE A 124 -1.97 -17.12 12.72
CA PHE A 124 -2.27 -16.04 11.79
C PHE A 124 -3.26 -16.51 10.73
N ILE A 125 -4.22 -15.64 10.40
CA ILE A 125 -5.19 -15.86 9.33
C ILE A 125 -4.93 -14.93 8.16
N GLU A 126 -5.22 -15.39 6.94
CA GLU A 126 -5.04 -14.57 5.73
C GLU A 126 -5.97 -13.35 5.79
N TRP A 127 -5.40 -12.16 5.59
CA TRP A 127 -6.19 -10.95 5.46
C TRP A 127 -6.83 -10.92 4.08
N ILE A 128 -8.14 -11.12 4.06
CA ILE A 128 -8.96 -10.94 2.87
C ILE A 128 -9.41 -9.49 2.78
N TRP A 129 -9.01 -8.82 1.69
CA TRP A 129 -9.43 -7.46 1.42
C TRP A 129 -10.94 -7.38 1.29
N GLU A 130 -11.55 -6.36 1.89
CA GLU A 130 -12.97 -6.09 1.71
C GLU A 130 -13.26 -5.80 0.23
N ASP A 131 -14.33 -6.39 -0.29
CA ASP A 131 -14.77 -6.11 -1.64
C ASP A 131 -15.10 -4.62 -1.83
N GLY A 132 -14.87 -4.15 -3.05
CA GLY A 132 -15.26 -2.80 -3.44
C GLY A 132 -14.38 -1.68 -2.88
N LEU A 133 -13.08 -1.93 -2.65
CA LEU A 133 -12.13 -0.87 -2.28
C LEU A 133 -12.14 0.33 -3.26
N PRO A 134 -12.16 0.14 -4.60
CA PRO A 134 -12.23 1.25 -5.55
C PRO A 134 -13.47 2.14 -5.41
N GLU A 135 -14.59 1.60 -4.93
CA GLU A 135 -15.88 2.27 -4.74
C GLU A 135 -15.85 3.21 -3.52
N LYS A 136 -14.90 3.00 -2.61
CA LYS A 136 -14.68 3.82 -1.41
C LYS A 136 -13.95 5.12 -1.70
N VAL A 137 -13.57 5.36 -2.95
CA VAL A 137 -12.87 6.56 -3.39
C VAL A 137 -13.64 7.27 -4.51
N LEU A 138 -13.77 8.58 -4.39
CA LEU A 138 -14.47 9.45 -5.34
C LEU A 138 -13.50 10.39 -6.04
N THR A 139 -13.75 10.62 -7.32
CA THR A 139 -13.21 11.75 -8.09
C THR A 139 -14.04 13.01 -7.84
N ILE A 140 -13.49 14.19 -8.17
CA ILE A 140 -14.22 15.47 -8.09
C ILE A 140 -15.58 15.40 -8.79
N ASP A 141 -15.64 14.86 -10.01
CA ASP A 141 -16.87 14.80 -10.80
C ASP A 141 -17.94 13.91 -10.13
N GLU A 142 -17.51 12.86 -9.43
CA GLU A 142 -18.40 12.00 -8.67
C GLU A 142 -18.90 12.66 -7.39
N VAL A 143 -18.06 13.45 -6.72
CA VAL A 143 -18.50 14.26 -5.56
C VAL A 143 -19.59 15.25 -6.00
N VAL A 144 -19.35 15.99 -7.09
CA VAL A 144 -20.34 16.92 -7.66
C VAL A 144 -21.66 16.20 -7.98
N LYS A 145 -21.57 15.08 -8.68
CA LYS A 145 -22.75 14.31 -9.09
C LYS A 145 -23.53 13.74 -7.89
N ARG A 146 -22.82 13.24 -6.88
CA ARG A 146 -23.41 12.53 -5.74
C ARG A 146 -23.98 13.47 -4.68
N TYR A 147 -23.30 14.60 -4.42
CA TYR A 147 -23.64 15.51 -3.32
C TYR A 147 -24.17 16.87 -3.77
N GLY A 148 -24.25 17.13 -5.08
CA GLY A 148 -24.83 18.38 -5.61
C GLY A 148 -23.99 19.64 -5.34
N VAL A 149 -22.76 19.48 -4.87
CA VAL A 149 -21.84 20.59 -4.58
C VAL A 149 -21.07 21.04 -5.82
N THR A 150 -20.58 22.28 -5.80
CA THR A 150 -19.84 22.84 -6.94
C THR A 150 -18.35 22.46 -6.90
N LYS A 151 -17.69 22.42 -8.07
CA LYS A 151 -16.23 22.20 -8.14
C LYS A 151 -15.44 23.28 -7.39
N GLN A 152 -15.93 24.52 -7.38
CA GLN A 152 -15.30 25.62 -6.67
C GLN A 152 -15.35 25.39 -5.15
N GLN A 153 -16.50 25.01 -4.61
CA GLN A 153 -16.65 24.69 -3.19
C GLN A 153 -15.72 23.55 -2.77
N ILE A 154 -15.64 22.47 -3.56
CA ILE A 154 -14.72 21.35 -3.31
C ILE A 154 -13.26 21.84 -3.30
N ALA A 155 -12.89 22.72 -4.23
CA ALA A 155 -11.54 23.25 -4.31
C ALA A 155 -11.19 24.10 -3.08
N GLU A 156 -12.08 24.99 -2.66
CA GLU A 156 -11.90 25.82 -1.46
C GLU A 156 -11.77 24.98 -0.19
N ASP A 157 -12.61 23.96 0.00
CA ASP A 157 -12.54 23.08 1.16
C ASP A 157 -11.28 22.21 1.16
N TYR A 158 -10.83 21.76 -0.01
CA TYR A 158 -9.56 21.05 -0.16
C TYR A 158 -8.36 21.95 0.19
N ASP A 159 -8.35 23.18 -0.31
CA ASP A 159 -7.26 24.14 -0.08
C ASP A 159 -7.22 24.58 1.40
N LYS A 160 -8.39 24.61 2.08
CA LYS A 160 -8.51 24.78 3.54
C LYS A 160 -8.19 23.50 4.34
N HIS A 161 -7.86 22.40 3.68
CA HIS A 161 -7.53 21.10 4.29
C HIS A 161 -8.66 20.47 5.12
N VAL A 162 -9.92 20.74 4.77
CA VAL A 162 -11.10 20.20 5.46
C VAL A 162 -11.09 18.67 5.50
N PHE A 163 -10.57 18.03 4.47
CA PHE A 163 -10.56 16.56 4.33
C PHE A 163 -9.33 15.87 4.96
N GLY A 164 -8.35 16.62 5.48
CA GLY A 164 -7.14 16.05 6.09
C GLY A 164 -6.44 15.01 5.20
N ALA A 165 -6.11 13.85 5.78
CA ALA A 165 -5.47 12.72 5.07
C ALA A 165 -6.41 11.95 4.13
N TYR A 166 -7.69 12.29 4.12
CA TYR A 166 -8.74 11.60 3.38
C TYR A 166 -9.08 12.26 2.04
N ALA A 167 -8.24 13.20 1.60
CA ALA A 167 -8.19 13.69 0.23
C ALA A 167 -6.73 13.84 -0.22
N ARG A 168 -6.49 13.65 -1.52
CA ARG A 168 -5.16 13.87 -2.11
C ARG A 168 -5.24 14.23 -3.58
N ASP A 169 -4.24 14.99 -4.04
CA ASP A 169 -3.98 15.14 -5.46
C ASP A 169 -3.59 13.77 -6.05
N SER A 170 -4.09 13.49 -7.25
CA SER A 170 -3.81 12.27 -8.00
C SER A 170 -3.72 12.59 -9.48
N TYR A 171 -2.50 12.65 -10.01
CA TYR A 171 -2.22 13.11 -11.37
C TYR A 171 -2.91 14.47 -11.66
N ARG A 172 -3.80 14.54 -12.65
CA ARG A 172 -4.58 15.74 -13.02
C ARG A 172 -5.99 15.73 -12.41
N THR A 173 -6.18 15.14 -11.25
CA THR A 173 -7.45 15.16 -10.49
C THR A 173 -7.17 15.09 -8.99
N ARG A 174 -8.23 15.08 -8.19
CA ARG A 174 -8.18 14.84 -6.75
C ARG A 174 -9.06 13.64 -6.42
N LEU A 175 -8.59 12.84 -5.49
CA LEU A 175 -9.32 11.70 -4.95
C LEU A 175 -9.69 11.97 -3.50
N PHE A 176 -10.87 11.53 -3.12
CA PHE A 176 -11.44 11.70 -1.79
C PHE A 176 -11.98 10.36 -1.31
N THR A 177 -11.87 10.07 -0.02
CA THR A 177 -12.63 8.93 0.52
C THR A 177 -14.12 9.28 0.56
N VAL A 178 -14.97 8.30 0.28
CA VAL A 178 -16.43 8.48 0.38
C VAL A 178 -16.83 8.94 1.79
N ALA A 179 -16.22 8.40 2.84
CA ALA A 179 -16.54 8.73 4.24
C ALA A 179 -16.24 10.20 4.57
N ALA A 180 -15.10 10.74 4.10
CA ALA A 180 -14.75 12.14 4.35
C ALA A 180 -15.65 13.11 3.58
N VAL A 181 -16.04 12.77 2.36
CA VAL A 181 -16.99 13.57 1.58
C VAL A 181 -18.39 13.53 2.21
N ASP A 182 -18.83 12.36 2.67
CA ASP A 182 -20.14 12.19 3.32
C ASP A 182 -20.23 12.98 4.63
N ARG A 183 -19.13 13.08 5.38
CA ARG A 183 -19.04 13.92 6.58
C ARG A 183 -19.21 15.40 6.27
N GLN A 184 -18.65 15.85 5.16
CA GLN A 184 -18.60 17.28 4.82
C GLN A 184 -19.84 17.76 4.06
N TYR A 185 -20.37 16.96 3.14
CA TYR A 185 -21.46 17.36 2.25
C TYR A 185 -22.70 16.45 2.34
N GLY A 186 -22.60 15.33 3.05
CA GLY A 186 -23.66 14.35 3.20
C GLY A 186 -24.29 14.35 4.59
N GLU A 187 -24.75 13.17 5.01
CA GLU A 187 -25.39 12.97 6.33
C GLU A 187 -24.38 12.53 7.40
N GLY A 188 -23.10 12.33 7.05
CA GLY A 188 -22.07 11.83 7.95
C GLY A 188 -22.33 10.42 8.49
N LYS A 189 -23.07 9.59 7.75
CA LYS A 189 -23.46 8.24 8.17
C LYS A 189 -22.44 7.18 7.76
N ILE A 190 -21.59 7.49 6.78
CA ILE A 190 -20.57 6.56 6.31
C ILE A 190 -19.40 6.56 7.31
N LYS A 191 -19.21 5.41 7.97
CA LYS A 191 -18.11 5.20 8.93
C LYS A 191 -16.76 5.28 8.22
N GLU A 192 -15.74 5.70 8.97
CA GLU A 192 -14.36 5.61 8.51
C GLU A 192 -13.98 4.17 8.21
N TYR A 193 -13.17 4.01 7.17
CA TYR A 193 -12.68 2.70 6.76
C TYR A 193 -11.53 2.27 7.66
N PRO A 194 -11.39 0.97 7.94
CA PRO A 194 -10.36 0.51 8.86
C PRO A 194 -8.93 0.81 8.39
N ILE A 195 -8.73 0.85 7.07
CA ILE A 195 -7.55 1.41 6.41
C ILE A 195 -8.04 2.52 5.48
N ASN A 196 -7.34 3.66 5.46
CA ASN A 196 -7.58 4.75 4.53
C ASN A 196 -7.48 4.24 3.08
N PRO A 197 -8.58 4.21 2.30
CA PRO A 197 -8.60 3.65 0.95
C PRO A 197 -7.61 4.34 0.00
N LEU A 198 -7.25 5.60 0.26
CA LEU A 198 -6.32 6.36 -0.59
C LEU A 198 -4.87 5.86 -0.51
N LEU A 199 -4.52 5.04 0.49
CA LEU A 199 -3.21 4.38 0.64
C LEU A 199 -3.09 3.12 -0.22
N ILE A 200 -4.23 2.50 -0.55
CA ILE A 200 -4.31 1.18 -1.20
C ILE A 200 -5.07 1.21 -2.53
N THR A 201 -5.46 2.39 -3.00
CA THR A 201 -6.07 2.59 -4.32
C THR A 201 -5.40 3.74 -5.07
N PHE A 202 -5.28 3.57 -6.38
CA PHE A 202 -4.55 4.48 -7.25
C PHE A 202 -5.31 4.70 -8.54
N ILE A 203 -5.22 5.91 -9.09
CA ILE A 203 -5.66 6.11 -10.48
C ILE A 203 -4.61 5.54 -11.44
N SER A 204 -5.02 4.98 -12.57
CA SER A 204 -4.14 4.24 -13.49
C SER A 204 -2.89 5.00 -13.96
N ASN A 205 -2.97 6.33 -14.06
CA ASN A 205 -1.82 7.18 -14.41
C ASN A 205 -0.77 7.23 -13.30
N GLU A 206 -1.22 7.44 -12.06
CA GLU A 206 -0.38 7.46 -10.87
C GLU A 206 0.20 6.07 -10.59
N ALA A 207 -0.62 5.03 -10.69
CA ALA A 207 -0.15 3.65 -10.61
C ALA A 207 0.97 3.38 -11.64
N GLY A 208 0.84 3.92 -12.86
CA GLY A 208 1.88 3.82 -13.88
C GLY A 208 3.19 4.47 -13.47
N GLU A 209 3.13 5.64 -12.84
CA GLU A 209 4.31 6.30 -12.29
C GLU A 209 4.95 5.49 -11.17
N LEU A 210 4.16 5.10 -10.16
CA LEU A 210 4.60 4.40 -8.97
C LEU A 210 5.22 3.03 -9.26
N TRP A 211 4.66 2.27 -10.22
CA TRP A 211 5.19 0.96 -10.62
C TRP A 211 6.18 1.01 -11.80
N ASN A 212 6.42 2.18 -12.38
CA ASN A 212 7.19 2.35 -13.60
C ASN A 212 6.65 1.49 -14.76
N ILE A 213 5.33 1.46 -14.90
CA ILE A 213 4.60 0.73 -15.95
C ILE A 213 3.84 1.73 -16.82
N ASN A 214 3.81 1.49 -18.13
CA ASN A 214 3.01 2.32 -19.02
C ASN A 214 1.53 2.25 -18.60
N HIS A 215 0.91 3.42 -18.34
CA HIS A 215 -0.49 3.50 -17.89
C HIS A 215 -1.49 2.83 -18.84
N GLY A 216 -1.18 2.75 -20.14
CA GLY A 216 -1.98 2.02 -21.13
C GLY A 216 -2.01 0.51 -20.87
N ILE A 217 -0.91 -0.07 -20.38
CA ILE A 217 -0.86 -1.49 -19.98
C ILE A 217 -1.74 -1.73 -18.75
N ILE A 218 -1.71 -0.82 -17.77
CA ILE A 218 -2.57 -0.89 -16.58
C ILE A 218 -4.04 -0.77 -16.98
N ARG A 219 -4.37 0.15 -17.88
CA ARG A 219 -5.73 0.29 -18.42
C ARG A 219 -6.17 -0.98 -19.14
N LEU A 220 -5.30 -1.64 -19.91
CA LEU A 220 -5.63 -2.91 -20.56
C LEU A 220 -5.86 -4.04 -19.55
N ALA A 221 -5.03 -4.12 -18.51
CA ALA A 221 -5.19 -5.08 -17.41
C ALA A 221 -6.52 -4.89 -16.66
N ALA A 222 -6.94 -3.63 -16.45
CA ALA A 222 -8.21 -3.29 -15.84
C ALA A 222 -9.40 -3.56 -16.77
N ALA A 223 -9.37 -3.06 -18.00
CA ALA A 223 -10.47 -3.21 -18.96
C ALA A 223 -10.61 -4.63 -19.54
N GLY A 224 -9.72 -5.56 -19.20
CA GLY A 224 -9.70 -6.91 -19.77
C GLY A 224 -9.26 -6.94 -21.25
N GLY A 225 -8.62 -5.88 -21.74
CA GLY A 225 -8.22 -5.73 -23.14
C GLY A 225 -6.94 -6.48 -23.48
N GLY A 226 -6.99 -7.29 -24.55
CA GLY A 226 -5.82 -7.96 -25.14
C GLY A 226 -5.58 -9.39 -24.62
N HIS A 227 -5.29 -10.32 -25.54
CA HIS A 227 -5.13 -11.75 -25.24
C HIS A 227 -3.91 -12.12 -24.37
N ARG A 228 -3.02 -11.18 -24.07
CA ARG A 228 -1.72 -11.44 -23.43
C ARG A 228 -1.48 -10.66 -22.12
N VAL A 229 -2.44 -9.86 -21.66
CA VAL A 229 -2.27 -9.04 -20.45
C VAL A 229 -2.88 -9.78 -19.26
N ALA A 230 -2.13 -9.85 -18.16
CA ALA A 230 -2.65 -10.30 -16.87
C ALA A 230 -3.79 -9.38 -16.40
N ARG A 231 -4.85 -9.97 -15.83
CA ARG A 231 -6.11 -9.26 -15.61
C ARG A 231 -6.33 -8.92 -14.14
N MET A 232 -6.91 -7.75 -13.93
CA MET A 232 -7.49 -7.38 -12.64
C MET A 232 -8.89 -7.98 -12.52
N GLU A 233 -9.17 -8.53 -11.36
CA GLU A 233 -10.43 -9.17 -11.01
C GLU A 233 -11.49 -8.12 -10.65
N ASP A 234 -12.74 -8.54 -10.52
CA ASP A 234 -13.79 -7.64 -10.07
C ASP A 234 -13.57 -7.29 -8.60
N GLY A 235 -13.87 -6.05 -8.20
CA GLY A 235 -13.48 -5.51 -6.89
C GLY A 235 -12.04 -4.97 -6.79
N GLU A 236 -11.16 -5.32 -7.73
CA GLU A 236 -9.78 -4.77 -7.79
C GLU A 236 -9.68 -3.47 -8.62
N LYS A 237 -10.74 -3.12 -9.33
CA LYS A 237 -10.75 -2.04 -10.33
C LYS A 237 -12.12 -1.38 -10.44
N ARG A 238 -12.13 -0.11 -10.85
CA ARG A 238 -13.36 0.63 -11.18
C ARG A 238 -13.12 1.63 -12.29
N ASP A 239 -14.02 1.67 -13.26
CA ASP A 239 -13.99 2.65 -14.35
C ASP A 239 -14.46 4.01 -13.83
N VAL A 240 -13.67 5.04 -14.10
CA VAL A 240 -13.97 6.46 -13.82
C VAL A 240 -13.88 7.30 -15.09
N GLY A 241 -14.25 6.71 -16.23
CA GLY A 241 -14.34 7.33 -17.55
C GLY A 241 -13.05 7.15 -18.35
N ARG A 242 -12.19 8.18 -18.38
CA ARG A 242 -10.92 8.10 -19.15
C ARG A 242 -9.83 7.30 -18.44
N ARG A 243 -10.06 6.91 -17.18
CA ARG A 243 -9.08 6.31 -16.27
C ARG A 243 -9.76 5.22 -15.45
N TRP A 244 -8.94 4.43 -14.78
CA TRP A 244 -9.38 3.40 -13.84
C TRP A 244 -8.84 3.72 -12.45
N ILE A 245 -9.62 3.44 -11.41
CA ILE A 245 -9.10 3.26 -10.06
C ILE A 245 -8.75 1.78 -9.91
N VAL A 246 -7.58 1.49 -9.36
CA VAL A 246 -7.04 0.13 -9.21
C VAL A 246 -6.48 -0.06 -7.79
N THR A 247 -6.54 -1.27 -7.26
CA THR A 247 -6.02 -1.57 -5.92
C THR A 247 -4.52 -1.86 -5.93
N ARG A 248 -3.88 -1.61 -4.78
CA ARG A 248 -2.48 -1.97 -4.52
C ARG A 248 -2.24 -3.46 -4.72
N ASN A 249 -3.11 -4.30 -4.16
CA ASN A 249 -2.99 -5.75 -4.23
C ASN A 249 -2.94 -6.25 -5.69
N ALA A 250 -3.85 -5.76 -6.54
CA ALA A 250 -3.87 -6.11 -7.96
C ALA A 250 -2.60 -5.67 -8.68
N MET A 251 -2.12 -4.44 -8.39
CA MET A 251 -0.88 -3.92 -8.95
C MET A 251 0.34 -4.75 -8.53
N GLU A 252 0.44 -5.13 -7.26
CA GLU A 252 1.55 -5.93 -6.74
C GLU A 252 1.52 -7.37 -7.28
N ARG A 253 0.34 -7.98 -7.35
CA ARG A 253 0.12 -9.31 -7.94
C ARG A 253 0.54 -9.36 -9.41
N ILE A 254 0.15 -8.36 -10.21
CA ILE A 254 0.40 -8.35 -11.66
C ILE A 254 1.80 -7.84 -12.00
N PHE A 255 2.24 -6.75 -11.36
CA PHE A 255 3.45 -6.01 -11.77
C PHE A 255 4.61 -6.10 -10.77
N GLY A 256 4.39 -6.67 -9.57
CA GLY A 256 5.37 -6.71 -8.48
C GLY A 256 5.32 -5.45 -7.61
N PRO A 257 6.25 -5.26 -6.66
CA PRO A 257 6.23 -4.11 -5.75
C PRO A 257 6.45 -2.78 -6.49
N PRO A 258 5.92 -1.66 -5.94
CA PRO A 258 6.16 -0.33 -6.47
C PRO A 258 7.64 0.09 -6.37
N VAL A 259 8.00 1.18 -7.05
CA VAL A 259 9.32 1.81 -6.90
C VAL A 259 9.37 2.53 -5.55
N PRO A 260 10.27 2.14 -4.63
CA PRO A 260 10.25 2.63 -3.24
C PRO A 260 10.35 4.15 -3.14
N GLU A 261 11.26 4.77 -3.88
CA GLU A 261 11.50 6.22 -3.82
C GLU A 261 10.29 7.02 -4.35
N LYS A 262 9.53 6.45 -5.29
CA LYS A 262 8.31 7.09 -5.81
C LYS A 262 7.17 6.95 -4.80
N MET A 263 7.03 5.79 -4.17
CA MET A 263 6.01 5.55 -3.15
C MET A 263 6.26 6.42 -1.91
N GLU A 264 7.51 6.56 -1.46
CA GLU A 264 7.87 7.45 -0.35
C GLU A 264 7.47 8.91 -0.65
N ARG A 265 7.82 9.42 -1.84
CA ARG A 265 7.43 10.78 -2.27
C ARG A 265 5.92 10.95 -2.34
N PHE A 266 5.22 9.93 -2.82
CA PHE A 266 3.78 9.90 -2.93
C PHE A 266 3.08 9.92 -1.56
N ASN A 267 3.64 9.25 -0.55
CA ASN A 267 3.09 9.20 0.80
C ASN A 267 3.34 10.47 1.63
N LYS A 268 4.39 11.26 1.32
CA LYS A 268 4.77 12.45 2.10
C LYS A 268 3.63 13.45 2.34
N PRO A 269 2.82 13.84 1.34
CA PRO A 269 1.69 14.72 1.56
C PRO A 269 0.64 14.12 2.49
N ILE A 270 0.36 12.82 2.39
CA ILE A 270 -0.65 12.14 3.22
C ILE A 270 -0.19 12.08 4.69
N LEU A 271 1.09 11.75 4.91
CA LEU A 271 1.71 11.72 6.24
C LEU A 271 1.60 13.05 6.99
N LYS A 272 1.72 14.18 6.28
CA LYS A 272 1.58 15.52 6.87
C LYS A 272 0.22 15.71 7.57
N TYR A 273 -0.83 15.06 7.09
CA TYR A 273 -2.17 15.19 7.63
C TYR A 273 -2.53 14.06 8.59
N MET A 274 -2.06 12.82 8.36
CA MET A 274 -2.32 11.71 9.30
C MET A 274 -1.73 11.95 10.68
N ASN A 275 -0.56 12.61 10.78
CA ASN A 275 0.05 12.94 12.06
C ASN A 275 -0.64 14.11 12.80
N LYS A 276 -1.64 14.76 12.20
CA LYS A 276 -2.46 15.79 12.85
C LYS A 276 -3.80 15.24 13.36
N ASP A 277 -4.21 14.08 12.85
CA ASP A 277 -5.46 13.41 13.17
C ASP A 277 -5.27 12.29 14.25
N LEU A 278 -4.03 12.13 14.75
CA LEU A 278 -3.62 11.26 15.87
C LEU A 278 -3.24 12.09 17.10
#